data_AF-G8H2S2-F1
#
_entry.id   AF-G8H2S2-F1
#
_cell.length_a   1.000
_cell.length_b   1.000
_cell.length_c   1.000
_cell.angle_alpha   90.00
_cell.angle_beta   90.00
_cell.angle_gamma   90.00
#
_symmetry.space_group_name_H-M   'P 1'
#
loop_
_entity.id
_entity.type
_entity.pdbx_description
1 polymer ?
#
loop_
_entity_poly.entity_id
_entity_poly.type
_entity_poly.pdbx_seq_one_letter_code
_entity_poly.pdbx_strand_id
1 'polypeptide(L)'
;MSSSAYAALADGAARLLSNPHLKRLDSPRAALSLPTIPLPPLPPDASGLESELCGLGCSTRAGWQLKELYEDACRQLARHCRTALATQLSQLCSTFDAGEAAECAQWQQTMASAVVGHFQTSSVHMRRRLIDDVRSA
;
A
#
# COMPACT_ATOMS: atom_id res chain seq x y z
N MET A 1 24.59 -29.22 -48.43
CA MET A 1 23.94 -28.03 -47.81
C MET A 1 23.92 -28.35 -46.32
N SER A 2 24.47 -27.59 -45.37
CA SER A 2 24.33 -26.14 -45.16
C SER A 2 25.22 -25.68 -43.98
N SER A 3 26.54 -25.90 -44.01
CA SER A 3 27.44 -25.44 -42.93
C SER A 3 27.64 -23.92 -42.92
N SER A 4 27.60 -23.25 -44.08
CA SER A 4 27.88 -21.80 -44.14
C SER A 4 26.69 -20.95 -43.69
N ALA A 5 25.46 -21.47 -43.77
CA ALA A 5 24.27 -20.78 -43.31
C ALA A 5 24.24 -20.67 -41.78
N TYR A 6 24.65 -21.74 -41.07
CA TYR A 6 24.81 -21.70 -39.62
C TYR A 6 25.94 -20.79 -39.17
N ALA A 7 27.06 -20.75 -39.92
CA ALA A 7 28.16 -19.84 -39.62
C ALA A 7 27.74 -18.36 -39.74
N ALA A 8 27.00 -18.00 -40.79
CA ALA A 8 26.50 -16.64 -40.99
C ALA A 8 25.47 -16.23 -39.91
N LEU A 9 24.64 -17.17 -39.47
CA LEU A 9 23.63 -16.91 -38.43
C LEU A 9 24.28 -16.75 -37.05
N ALA A 10 25.28 -17.58 -36.73
CA ALA A 10 26.07 -17.45 -35.50
C ALA A 10 26.86 -16.13 -35.44
N ASP A 11 27.46 -15.71 -36.56
CA ASP A 11 28.21 -14.45 -36.64
C ASP A 11 27.28 -13.22 -36.53
N GLY A 12 26.08 -13.31 -37.11
CA GLY A 12 25.02 -12.31 -36.95
C GLY A 12 24.56 -12.17 -35.50
N ALA A 13 24.33 -13.29 -34.81
CA ALA A 13 23.97 -13.31 -33.39
C ALA A 13 25.09 -12.73 -32.50
N ALA A 14 26.35 -13.08 -32.78
CA ALA A 14 27.50 -12.56 -32.06
C ALA A 14 27.66 -11.04 -32.22
N ARG A 15 27.43 -10.50 -33.44
CA ARG A 15 27.44 -9.05 -33.70
C ARG A 15 26.29 -8.32 -33.01
N LEU A 16 25.11 -8.93 -32.95
CA LEU A 16 23.96 -8.36 -32.28
C LEU A 16 24.22 -8.26 -30.77
N LEU A 17 24.70 -9.34 -30.13
CA LEU A 17 25.08 -9.36 -28.71
C LEU A 17 26.28 -8.46 -28.37
N SER A 18 27.17 -8.22 -29.34
CA SER A 18 28.32 -7.33 -29.16
C SER A 18 27.99 -5.85 -29.37
N ASN A 19 26.75 -5.53 -29.75
CA ASN A 19 26.36 -4.16 -30.06
C ASN A 19 26.31 -3.32 -28.77
N PRO A 20 27.15 -2.26 -28.65
CA PRO A 20 27.20 -1.42 -27.45
C PRO A 20 25.88 -0.68 -27.17
N HIS A 21 25.00 -0.56 -28.17
CA HIS A 21 23.65 -0.02 -27.99
C HIS A 21 22.72 -0.97 -27.22
N LEU A 22 22.90 -2.29 -27.34
CA LEU A 22 22.13 -3.26 -26.54
C LEU A 22 22.67 -3.37 -25.11
N LYS A 23 23.99 -3.23 -24.92
CA LYS A 23 24.61 -3.11 -23.58
C LYS A 23 24.17 -1.86 -22.81
N ARG A 24 23.60 -0.87 -23.49
CA ARG A 24 22.97 0.31 -22.86
C ARG A 24 21.51 0.09 -22.47
N LEU A 25 20.86 -0.99 -22.89
CA LEU A 25 19.50 -1.34 -22.47
C LEU A 25 19.47 -1.94 -21.06
N ASP A 26 20.61 -2.44 -20.56
CA ASP A 26 20.80 -2.84 -19.16
C ASP A 26 21.09 -1.65 -18.22
N SER A 27 20.77 -0.43 -18.65
CA SER A 27 20.74 0.68 -17.71
C SER A 27 19.64 0.37 -16.71
N PRO A 28 19.94 0.19 -15.41
CA PRO A 28 18.91 -0.07 -14.41
C PRO A 28 17.90 1.06 -14.54
N ARG A 29 16.68 0.71 -14.98
CA ARG A 29 15.55 1.64 -15.15
C ARG A 29 15.60 2.53 -13.93
N ALA A 30 15.90 3.82 -14.12
CA ALA A 30 16.13 4.74 -13.02
C ALA A 30 14.95 4.57 -12.09
N ALA A 31 15.18 3.96 -10.93
CA ALA A 31 14.12 3.57 -10.04
C ALA A 31 13.43 4.88 -9.67
N LEU A 32 12.22 5.09 -10.19
CA LEU A 32 11.42 6.26 -9.85
C LEU A 32 11.38 6.26 -8.33
N SER A 33 12.03 7.25 -7.73
CA SER A 33 12.17 7.37 -6.29
C SER A 33 10.76 7.27 -5.73
N LEU A 34 10.46 6.17 -5.02
CA LEU A 34 9.16 6.04 -4.38
C LEU A 34 9.00 7.27 -3.49
N PRO A 35 7.88 8.01 -3.61
CA PRO A 35 7.62 9.07 -2.67
C PRO A 35 7.66 8.48 -1.28
N THR A 36 8.16 9.25 -0.33
CA THR A 36 7.88 9.03 1.09
C THR A 36 6.38 9.20 1.27
N ILE A 37 5.62 8.15 1.02
CA ILE A 37 4.17 8.16 1.13
C ILE A 37 3.86 8.47 2.59
N PRO A 38 3.07 9.51 2.89
CA PRO A 38 2.64 9.77 4.25
C PRO A 38 1.89 8.53 4.74
N LEU A 39 2.45 7.88 5.76
CA LEU A 39 1.83 6.73 6.41
C LEU A 39 0.40 7.11 6.80
N PRO A 40 -0.59 6.20 6.67
CA PRO A 40 -1.91 6.44 7.22
C PRO A 40 -1.75 6.80 8.70
N PRO A 41 -2.49 7.83 9.16
CA PRO A 41 -2.32 8.45 10.46
C PRO A 41 -2.40 7.43 11.59
N LEU A 42 -1.87 7.81 12.76
CA LEU A 42 -1.98 7.04 13.99
C LEU A 42 -3.44 6.59 14.22
N PRO A 43 -3.64 5.46 14.94
CA PRO A 43 -4.98 4.96 15.24
C PRO A 43 -5.90 6.10 15.69
N PRO A 44 -7.15 6.11 15.21
CA PRO A 44 -8.10 7.17 15.50
C PRO A 44 -8.24 7.34 17.00
N ASP A 45 -8.51 8.57 17.42
CA ASP A 45 -8.65 8.91 18.82
C ASP A 45 -9.75 8.04 19.46
N ALA A 46 -9.31 7.11 20.30
CA ALA A 46 -10.18 6.28 21.12
C ALA A 46 -10.65 7.03 22.38
N SER A 47 -10.33 8.33 22.49
CA SER A 47 -10.86 9.19 23.54
C SER A 47 -12.38 9.12 23.57
N GLY A 48 -12.91 9.03 24.79
CA GLY A 48 -14.33 8.94 25.05
C GLY A 48 -14.95 7.56 24.81
N LEU A 49 -14.31 6.60 24.12
CA LEU A 49 -14.93 5.29 23.88
C LEU A 49 -15.20 4.53 25.19
N GLU A 50 -14.24 4.53 26.12
CA GLU A 50 -14.43 3.92 27.44
C GLU A 50 -15.57 4.59 28.22
N SER A 51 -15.64 5.93 28.20
CA SER A 51 -16.70 6.70 28.87
C SER A 51 -18.07 6.40 28.26
N GLU A 52 -18.14 6.33 26.93
CA GLU A 52 -19.35 5.98 26.19
C GLU A 52 -19.81 4.56 26.52
N LEU A 53 -18.90 3.58 26.57
CA LEU A 53 -19.20 2.22 26.96
C LEU A 53 -19.69 2.12 28.42
N CYS A 54 -19.05 2.83 29.35
CA CYS A 54 -19.50 2.89 30.74
C CYS A 54 -20.91 3.51 30.85
N GLY A 55 -21.19 4.55 30.05
CA GLY A 55 -22.51 5.18 29.97
C GLY A 55 -23.61 4.24 29.44
N LEU A 56 -23.23 3.20 28.70
CA LEU A 56 -24.14 2.14 28.23
C LEU A 56 -24.32 0.99 29.23
N GLY A 57 -23.73 1.09 30.43
CA GLY A 57 -23.87 0.08 31.48
C GLY A 57 -22.73 -0.94 31.55
N CYS A 58 -21.70 -0.82 30.70
CA CYS A 58 -20.49 -1.63 30.87
C CYS A 58 -19.79 -1.31 32.19
N SER A 59 -19.27 -2.34 32.85
CA SER A 59 -18.30 -2.12 33.93
C SER A 59 -17.04 -1.44 33.38
N THR A 60 -16.32 -0.69 34.22
CA THR A 60 -15.05 -0.05 33.84
C THR A 60 -14.06 -1.03 33.23
N ARG A 61 -13.96 -2.25 33.78
CA ARG A 61 -13.10 -3.31 33.25
C ARG A 61 -13.50 -3.72 31.83
N ALA A 62 -14.80 -3.92 31.59
CA ALA A 62 -15.29 -4.28 30.27
C ALA A 62 -15.10 -3.13 29.27
N GLY A 63 -15.40 -1.88 29.66
CA GLY A 63 -15.17 -0.69 28.85
C GLY A 63 -13.71 -0.54 28.43
N TRP A 64 -12.78 -0.76 29.36
CA TRP A 64 -11.34 -0.74 29.09
C TRP A 64 -10.92 -1.85 28.12
N GLN A 65 -11.35 -3.09 28.34
CA GLN A 65 -11.01 -4.22 27.46
C GLN A 65 -11.54 -4.02 26.02
N LEU A 66 -12.75 -3.48 25.87
CA LEU A 66 -13.33 -3.20 24.56
C LEU A 66 -12.61 -2.04 23.87
N LYS A 67 -12.17 -1.02 24.62
CA LYS A 67 -11.32 0.05 24.09
C LYS A 67 -9.98 -0.50 23.59
N GLU A 68 -9.31 -1.34 24.36
CA GLU A 68 -8.05 -1.96 23.93
C GLU A 68 -8.23 -2.80 22.66
N LEU A 69 -9.30 -3.59 22.60
CA LEU A 69 -9.66 -4.38 21.43
C LEU A 69 -9.87 -3.49 20.19
N TYR A 70 -10.60 -2.39 20.34
CA TYR A 70 -10.81 -1.41 19.27
C TYR A 70 -9.49 -0.80 18.79
N GLU A 71 -8.62 -0.40 19.71
CA GLU A 71 -7.30 0.15 19.37
C GLU A 71 -6.42 -0.87 18.66
N ASP A 72 -6.42 -2.13 19.10
CA ASP A 72 -5.72 -3.23 18.42
C ASP A 72 -6.26 -3.48 17.02
N ALA A 73 -7.58 -3.50 16.85
CA ALA A 73 -8.22 -3.63 15.55
C ALA A 73 -7.81 -2.47 14.61
N CYS A 74 -7.76 -1.23 15.14
CA CYS A 74 -7.28 -0.08 14.38
C CYS A 74 -5.80 -0.20 14.00
N ARG A 75 -4.95 -0.68 14.91
CA ARG A 75 -3.52 -0.94 14.63
C ARG A 75 -3.36 -1.99 13.52
N GLN A 76 -4.13 -3.07 13.56
CA GLN A 76 -4.10 -4.12 12.54
C GLN A 76 -4.58 -3.59 11.18
N LEU A 77 -5.69 -2.86 11.15
CA LEU A 77 -6.21 -2.23 9.94
C LEU A 77 -5.17 -1.29 9.32
N ALA A 78 -4.51 -0.44 10.12
CA ALA A 78 -3.47 0.46 9.63
C ALA A 78 -2.29 -0.30 9.00
N ARG A 79 -1.84 -1.41 9.60
CA ARG A 79 -0.78 -2.26 9.02
C ARG A 79 -1.22 -2.89 7.69
N HIS A 80 -2.46 -3.36 7.62
CA HIS A 80 -3.01 -3.93 6.41
C HIS A 80 -3.07 -2.89 5.27
N CYS A 81 -3.64 -1.71 5.55
CA CYS A 81 -3.67 -0.59 4.62
C CYS A 81 -2.28 -0.20 4.11
N ARG A 82 -1.27 -0.11 4.98
CA ARG A 82 0.12 0.18 4.59
C ARG A 82 0.68 -0.88 3.66
N THR A 83 0.49 -2.14 3.98
CA THR A 83 1.02 -3.27 3.19
C THR A 83 0.37 -3.31 1.81
N ALA A 84 -0.96 -3.14 1.76
CA ALA A 84 -1.71 -3.07 0.51
C ALA A 84 -1.26 -1.88 -0.35
N LEU A 85 -1.14 -0.68 0.24
CA LEU A 85 -0.70 0.51 -0.46
C LEU A 85 0.72 0.36 -1.00
N ALA A 86 1.67 -0.12 -0.19
CA ALA A 86 3.05 -0.34 -0.64
C ALA A 86 3.12 -1.32 -1.83
N THR A 87 2.35 -2.41 -1.76
CA THR A 87 2.26 -3.40 -2.85
C THR A 87 1.70 -2.77 -4.13
N GLN A 88 0.58 -2.05 -4.02
CA GLN A 88 -0.07 -1.42 -5.15
C GLN A 88 0.77 -0.31 -5.78
N LEU A 89 1.45 0.50 -4.97
CA LEU A 89 2.32 1.55 -5.47
C LEU A 89 3.56 0.99 -6.17
N SER A 90 4.14 -0.11 -5.66
CA SER A 90 5.21 -0.82 -6.36
C SER A 90 4.76 -1.29 -7.75
N GLN A 91 3.56 -1.86 -7.85
CA GLN A 91 3.00 -2.31 -9.12
C GLN A 91 2.73 -1.13 -10.05
N LEU A 92 2.09 -0.08 -9.55
CA LEU A 92 1.82 1.16 -10.28
C LEU A 92 3.12 1.77 -10.84
N CYS A 93 4.15 1.97 -10.03
CA CYS A 93 5.41 2.57 -10.49
C CYS A 93 6.08 1.75 -11.59
N SER A 94 5.89 0.44 -11.61
CA SER A 94 6.47 -0.42 -12.64
C SER A 94 5.82 -0.25 -14.02
N THR A 95 4.60 0.30 -14.09
CA THR A 95 3.87 0.53 -15.35
C THR A 95 4.20 1.86 -16.01
N PHE A 96 4.79 2.81 -15.29
CA PHE A 96 5.15 4.13 -15.83
C PHE A 96 6.59 4.18 -16.36
N ASP A 97 6.80 5.02 -17.37
CA ASP A 97 8.12 5.31 -17.93
C ASP A 97 8.76 6.56 -17.32
N ALA A 98 10.06 6.76 -17.59
CA ALA A 98 10.84 7.86 -17.02
C ALA A 98 10.30 9.27 -17.36
N GLY A 99 9.53 9.40 -18.45
CA GLY A 99 8.87 10.66 -18.84
C GLY A 99 7.56 10.95 -18.10
N GLU A 100 7.01 9.97 -17.38
CA GLU A 100 5.67 10.03 -16.79
C GLU A 100 5.70 10.18 -15.25
N ALA A 101 6.83 10.65 -14.71
CA ALA A 101 7.04 10.76 -13.26
C ALA A 101 5.97 11.63 -12.57
N ALA A 102 5.50 12.70 -13.23
CA ALA A 102 4.46 13.57 -12.70
C ALA A 102 3.10 12.87 -12.58
N GLU A 103 2.73 12.08 -13.59
CA GLU A 103 1.48 11.30 -13.58
C GLU A 103 1.54 10.20 -12.53
N CYS A 104 2.69 9.50 -12.43
CA CYS A 104 2.93 8.51 -11.39
C CYS A 104 2.75 9.13 -9.99
N ALA A 105 3.34 10.31 -9.74
CA ALA A 105 3.19 11.03 -8.48
C ALA A 105 1.73 11.40 -8.16
N GLN A 106 0.97 11.86 -9.15
CA GLN A 106 -0.45 12.17 -8.98
C GLN A 106 -1.26 10.93 -8.60
N TRP A 107 -1.02 9.80 -9.27
CA TRP A 107 -1.68 8.54 -8.93
C TRP A 107 -1.30 8.05 -7.54
N GLN A 108 -0.03 8.11 -7.17
CA GLN A 108 0.43 7.74 -5.82
C GLN A 108 -0.28 8.55 -4.74
N GLN A 109 -0.42 9.87 -4.93
CA GLN A 109 -1.12 10.75 -4.00
C GLN A 109 -2.62 10.42 -3.91
N THR A 110 -3.26 10.12 -5.05
CA THR A 110 -4.67 9.76 -5.11
C THR A 110 -4.93 8.46 -4.36
N MET A 111 -4.09 7.43 -4.59
CA MET A 111 -4.19 6.15 -3.88
C MET A 111 -3.94 6.29 -2.38
N ALA A 112 -2.92 7.06 -1.98
CA ALA A 112 -2.65 7.32 -0.57
C ALA A 112 -3.85 7.99 0.12
N SER A 113 -4.45 8.99 -0.54
CA SER A 113 -5.64 9.69 -0.02
C SER A 113 -6.84 8.75 0.11
N ALA A 114 -7.07 7.89 -0.89
CA ALA A 114 -8.13 6.88 -0.85
C ALA A 114 -7.96 5.88 0.30
N VAL A 115 -6.73 5.41 0.53
CA VAL A 115 -6.42 4.49 1.64
C VAL A 115 -6.62 5.16 3.00
N VAL A 116 -6.26 6.43 3.16
CA VAL A 116 -6.55 7.19 4.39
C VAL A 116 -8.05 7.32 4.62
N GLY A 117 -8.83 7.66 3.58
CA GLY A 117 -10.29 7.75 3.68
C GLY A 117 -10.94 6.40 4.02
N HIS A 118 -10.44 5.32 3.44
CA HIS A 118 -10.89 3.95 3.75
C HIS A 118 -10.60 3.56 5.20
N PHE A 119 -9.40 3.87 5.71
CA PHE A 119 -9.02 3.62 7.09
C PHE A 119 -9.96 4.35 8.06
N GLN A 120 -10.16 5.66 7.86
CA GLN A 120 -11.03 6.48 8.71
C GLN A 120 -12.48 5.97 8.72
N THR A 121 -13.03 5.68 7.54
CA THR A 121 -14.40 5.16 7.40
C THR A 121 -14.54 3.83 8.13
N SER A 122 -13.60 2.92 7.92
CA SER A 122 -13.61 1.60 8.54
C SER A 122 -13.49 1.67 10.06
N SER A 123 -12.65 2.57 10.59
CA SER A 123 -12.54 2.73 12.04
C SER A 123 -13.78 3.33 12.69
N VAL A 124 -14.42 4.31 12.05
CA VAL A 124 -15.70 4.85 12.53
C VAL A 124 -16.77 3.77 12.52
N HIS A 125 -16.82 2.95 11.47
CA HIS A 125 -17.73 1.82 11.38
C HIS A 125 -17.48 0.77 12.48
N MET A 126 -16.21 0.42 12.75
CA MET A 126 -15.87 -0.49 13.84
C MET A 126 -16.31 0.05 15.20
N ARG A 127 -16.07 1.34 15.49
CA ARG A 127 -16.51 1.98 16.73
C ARG A 127 -18.02 1.92 16.87
N ARG A 128 -18.77 2.29 15.82
CA ARG A 128 -20.23 2.26 15.83
C ARG A 128 -20.76 0.85 16.09
N ARG A 129 -20.23 -0.15 15.39
CA ARG A 129 -20.63 -1.54 15.56
C ARG A 129 -20.39 -2.04 16.99
N LEU A 130 -19.24 -1.72 17.56
CA LEU A 130 -18.91 -2.06 18.95
C LEU A 130 -19.95 -1.48 19.94
N ILE A 131 -20.35 -0.23 19.74
CA ILE A 131 -21.35 0.45 20.56
C ILE A 131 -22.73 -0.19 20.39
N ASP A 132 -23.13 -0.48 19.15
CA ASP A 132 -24.43 -1.09 18.87
C ASP A 132 -24.52 -2.51 19.44
N ASP A 133 -23.45 -3.30 19.33
CA ASP A 133 -23.37 -4.64 19.92
C ASP A 133 -23.55 -4.59 21.45
N VAL A 134 -22.88 -3.64 22.13
CA VAL A 134 -23.01 -3.42 23.58
C VAL A 134 -24.42 -2.98 23.98
N ARG A 135 -25.07 -2.12 23.17
CA ARG A 135 -26.45 -1.68 23.44
C ARG A 135 -27.47 -2.81 23.29
N SER A 136 -27.16 -3.82 22.48
CA SER A 136 -28.06 -4.95 22.18
C SER A 136 -27.95 -6.13 23.16
N ALA A 137 -26.92 -6.14 24.01
CA ALA A 137 -26.64 -7.19 24.99
C ALA A 137 -27.42 -6.98 26.30
#